data_AF-F6QBK7-F1
#
_entry.id   AF-F6QBK7-F1
#
_cell.length_a   1.000
_cell.length_b   1.000
_cell.length_c   1.000
_cell.angle_alpha   90.00
_cell.angle_beta   90.00
_cell.angle_gamma   90.00
#
_symmetry.space_group_name_H-M   'P 1'
#
loop_
_entity.id
_entity.type
_entity.pdbx_description
1 polymer ?
#
loop_
_entity_poly.entity_id
_entity_poly.type
_entity_poly.pdbx_seq_one_letter_code
_entity_poly.pdbx_strand_id
1 'polypeptide(L)'
;SHRAIEHFGVKAKQKQFETTEMDDDNDKLSRFKKLQQRRSELKRLNRAEVVEEDRKKKLPSNWEAVQKKAEWKLNEIEKSKEFADAGKDYDRVKLLDVSASDAEKKVAAKRRKKNPDIGFSTFEEAGTRLYQKLAQKIEPDMENYERRKEEMGEDIFYAGMNTLLPGQVKDTKAGIDRMVDDLNERKAKKKPFSRRRAYDDSNDIDYINEGNARCNRKLEKFYGQYTAEIKQNLERGTAV
;
A
#
# COMPACT_ATOMS: atom_id res chain seq x y z
N SER A 1 -100.81 38.15 33.56
CA SER A 1 -99.99 39.12 34.30
C SER A 1 -98.59 38.59 34.43
N HIS A 2 -97.49 39.20 34.01
CA HIS A 2 -97.18 40.51 33.43
C HIS A 2 -95.88 40.25 32.62
N ARG A 3 -95.94 40.29 31.29
CA ARG A 3 -95.48 41.38 30.41
C ARG A 3 -93.96 41.59 30.43
N ALA A 4 -93.34 41.16 29.34
CA ALA A 4 -91.99 41.48 28.90
C ALA A 4 -91.77 42.99 28.80
N ILE A 5 -90.53 43.42 29.03
CA ILE A 5 -90.04 44.74 28.66
C ILE A 5 -88.87 44.52 27.70
N GLU A 6 -89.15 44.78 26.42
CA GLU A 6 -88.16 44.93 25.37
C GLU A 6 -87.42 46.26 25.57
N HIS A 7 -86.09 46.22 25.60
CA HIS A 7 -85.27 47.40 25.37
C HIS A 7 -84.54 47.24 24.03
N PHE A 8 -85.06 47.95 23.03
CA PHE A 8 -84.38 48.23 21.77
C PHE A 8 -83.09 49.03 22.04
N GLY A 9 -81.95 48.48 21.64
CA GLY A 9 -80.65 49.13 21.65
C GLY A 9 -79.97 48.98 20.29
N VAL A 10 -79.98 50.06 19.52
CA VAL A 10 -79.29 50.24 18.23
C VAL A 10 -77.78 50.37 18.48
N LYS A 11 -76.93 49.58 17.80
CA LYS A 11 -75.75 50.08 17.02
C LYS A 11 -74.76 48.99 16.57
N ALA A 12 -74.25 49.26 15.36
CA ALA A 12 -72.89 49.08 14.89
C ALA A 12 -72.46 47.75 14.24
N LYS A 13 -72.23 47.86 12.92
CA LYS A 13 -71.30 47.08 12.11
C LYS A 13 -69.97 46.86 12.83
N GLN A 14 -69.73 45.66 13.34
CA GLN A 14 -68.40 45.11 13.65
C GLN A 14 -68.45 43.62 13.36
N LYS A 15 -68.28 43.22 12.10
CA LYS A 15 -68.14 41.79 11.75
C LYS A 15 -67.52 41.64 10.37
N GLN A 16 -66.18 41.68 10.29
CA GLN A 16 -65.39 41.17 9.15
C GLN A 16 -63.85 41.12 9.40
N PHE A 17 -63.32 41.54 10.56
CA PHE A 17 -61.85 41.60 10.76
C PHE A 17 -61.24 40.42 11.55
N GLU A 18 -62.05 39.54 12.13
CA GLU A 18 -61.60 38.58 13.16
C GLU A 18 -61.25 37.18 12.59
N THR A 19 -61.69 36.85 11.38
CA THR A 19 -61.46 35.54 10.76
C THR A 19 -60.12 35.43 10.01
N THR A 20 -59.59 36.54 9.50
CA THR A 20 -58.35 36.54 8.70
C THR A 20 -57.08 36.39 9.56
N GLU A 21 -57.11 36.86 10.81
CA GLU A 21 -55.98 36.73 11.74
C GLU A 21 -55.83 35.29 12.28
N MET A 22 -56.96 34.59 12.49
CA MET A 22 -56.95 33.19 12.95
C MET A 22 -56.36 32.22 11.93
N ASP A 23 -56.59 32.46 10.63
CA ASP A 23 -56.02 31.65 9.54
C ASP A 23 -54.52 31.91 9.36
N ASP A 24 -54.07 33.15 9.53
CA ASP A 24 -52.66 33.55 9.46
C ASP A 24 -51.85 33.01 10.66
N ASP A 25 -52.45 32.97 11.85
CA ASP A 25 -51.83 32.38 13.04
C ASP A 25 -51.77 30.85 12.98
N ASN A 26 -52.75 30.20 12.36
CA ASN A 26 -52.72 28.75 12.11
C ASN A 26 -51.66 28.38 11.04
N ASP A 27 -51.48 29.21 10.00
CA ASP A 27 -50.41 29.03 9.02
C ASP A 27 -49.03 29.27 9.63
N LYS A 28 -48.87 30.30 10.49
CA LYS A 28 -47.65 30.51 11.29
C LYS A 28 -47.35 29.30 12.19
N LEU A 29 -48.36 28.71 12.82
CA LEU A 29 -48.21 27.53 13.68
C LEU A 29 -47.84 26.28 12.87
N SER A 30 -48.41 26.09 11.69
CA SER A 30 -48.05 25.03 10.74
C SER A 30 -46.61 25.16 10.25
N ARG A 31 -46.19 26.38 9.88
CA ARG A 31 -44.80 26.70 9.50
C ARG A 31 -43.83 26.46 10.65
N PHE A 32 -44.21 26.83 11.87
CA PHE A 32 -43.40 26.58 13.08
C PHE A 32 -43.21 25.08 13.35
N LYS A 33 -44.29 24.28 13.26
CA LYS A 33 -44.22 22.82 13.39
C LYS A 33 -43.31 22.19 12.33
N LYS A 34 -43.43 22.62 11.06
CA LYS A 34 -42.52 22.19 9.97
C LYS A 34 -41.06 22.58 10.25
N LEU A 35 -40.82 23.78 10.77
CA LEU A 35 -39.48 24.22 11.14
C LEU A 35 -38.90 23.39 12.31
N GLN A 36 -39.72 23.04 13.29
CA GLN A 36 -39.34 22.21 14.42
C GLN A 36 -39.03 20.75 14.00
N GLN A 37 -39.81 20.20 13.06
CA GLN A 37 -39.54 18.90 12.44
C GLN A 37 -38.21 18.93 11.68
N ARG A 38 -38.02 19.91 10.80
CA ARG A 38 -36.76 20.11 10.07
C ARG A 38 -35.57 20.28 11.01
N ARG A 39 -35.72 21.05 12.09
CA ARG A 39 -34.66 21.21 13.10
C ARG A 39 -34.32 19.90 13.80
N SER A 40 -35.32 19.08 14.07
CA SER A 40 -35.14 17.75 14.69
C SER A 40 -34.46 16.77 13.72
N GLU A 41 -34.84 16.80 12.45
CA GLU A 41 -34.22 16.02 11.38
C GLU A 41 -32.76 16.42 11.16
N LEU A 42 -32.46 17.72 11.08
CA LEU A 42 -31.10 18.25 10.94
C LEU A 42 -30.21 17.85 12.13
N LYS A 43 -30.73 17.94 13.36
CA LYS A 43 -30.00 17.46 14.55
C LYS A 43 -29.69 15.96 14.48
N ARG A 44 -30.62 15.16 13.99
CA ARG A 44 -30.43 13.71 13.82
C ARG A 44 -29.38 13.41 12.75
N LEU A 45 -29.46 14.07 11.59
CA LEU A 45 -28.51 13.90 10.49
C LEU A 45 -27.10 14.32 10.89
N ASN A 46 -26.96 15.51 11.50
CA ASN A 46 -25.67 15.99 12.00
C ASN A 46 -25.09 15.03 13.04
N ARG A 47 -25.90 14.50 13.95
CA ARG A 47 -25.43 13.51 14.94
C ARG A 47 -24.98 12.22 14.27
N ALA A 48 -25.71 11.74 13.26
CA ALA A 48 -25.33 10.53 12.52
C ALA A 48 -24.02 10.74 11.76
N GLU A 49 -23.84 11.90 11.12
CA GLU A 49 -22.63 12.25 10.39
C GLU A 49 -21.42 12.39 11.32
N VAL A 50 -21.56 13.06 12.46
CA VAL A 50 -20.50 13.16 13.48
C VAL A 50 -20.08 11.79 14.00
N VAL A 51 -21.05 10.89 14.22
CA VAL A 51 -20.77 9.50 14.64
C VAL A 51 -20.04 8.73 13.55
N GLU A 52 -20.44 8.86 12.28
CA GLU A 52 -19.76 8.19 11.16
C GLU A 52 -18.36 8.76 10.89
N GLU A 53 -18.15 10.07 11.05
CA GLU A 53 -16.82 10.67 10.99
C GLU A 53 -15.91 10.18 12.12
N ASP A 54 -16.41 10.12 13.36
CA ASP A 54 -15.67 9.57 14.50
C ASP A 54 -15.37 8.08 14.28
N ARG A 55 -16.32 7.32 13.72
CA ARG A 55 -16.12 5.93 13.31
C ARG A 55 -14.99 5.83 12.31
N LYS A 56 -15.03 6.61 11.22
CA LYS A 56 -13.98 6.63 10.18
C LYS A 56 -12.62 7.03 10.74
N LYS A 57 -12.55 7.97 11.68
CA LYS A 57 -11.30 8.38 12.36
C LYS A 57 -10.73 7.28 13.26
N LYS A 58 -11.59 6.49 13.91
CA LYS A 58 -11.20 5.35 14.75
C LYS A 58 -10.84 4.09 13.95
N LEU A 59 -11.26 4.02 12.70
CA LEU A 59 -10.95 2.90 11.82
C LEU A 59 -9.46 2.89 11.47
N PRO A 60 -8.82 1.72 11.46
CA PRO A 60 -7.49 1.57 10.89
C PRO A 60 -7.49 1.98 9.42
N SER A 61 -6.42 2.67 8.98
CA SER A 61 -6.26 3.12 7.59
C SER A 61 -6.39 1.99 6.54
N ASN A 62 -6.17 0.74 6.92
CA ASN A 62 -6.28 -0.44 6.05
C ASN A 62 -7.67 -1.12 6.05
N TRP A 63 -8.66 -0.59 6.77
CA TRP A 63 -9.97 -1.25 6.96
C TRP A 63 -10.72 -1.53 5.66
N GLU A 64 -10.80 -0.55 4.75
CA GLU A 64 -11.49 -0.72 3.46
C GLU A 64 -10.86 -1.81 2.60
N ALA A 65 -9.52 -1.90 2.62
CA ALA A 65 -8.81 -2.96 1.92
C ALA A 65 -9.08 -4.35 2.53
N VAL A 66 -9.25 -4.42 3.85
CA VAL A 66 -9.63 -5.66 4.55
C VAL A 66 -11.06 -6.08 4.18
N GLN A 67 -12.00 -5.15 4.17
CA GLN A 67 -13.40 -5.39 3.75
C GLN A 67 -13.47 -5.88 2.31
N LYS A 68 -12.88 -5.15 1.37
CA LYS A 68 -12.85 -5.52 -0.05
C LYS A 68 -12.23 -6.90 -0.28
N LYS A 69 -11.21 -7.26 0.51
CA LYS A 69 -10.60 -8.60 0.46
C LYS A 69 -11.53 -9.69 1.00
N ALA A 70 -12.34 -9.40 2.01
CA ALA A 70 -13.33 -10.34 2.54
C ALA A 70 -14.47 -10.56 1.53
N GLU A 71 -15.00 -9.49 0.93
CA GLU A 71 -16.02 -9.55 -0.13
C GLU A 71 -15.51 -10.34 -1.34
N TRP A 72 -14.28 -10.08 -1.79
CA TRP A 72 -13.69 -10.81 -2.90
C TRP A 72 -13.60 -12.32 -2.63
N LYS A 73 -13.23 -12.73 -1.41
CA LYS A 73 -13.20 -14.15 -1.01
C LYS A 73 -14.59 -14.77 -0.98
N LEU A 74 -15.60 -14.04 -0.49
CA LEU A 74 -16.97 -14.53 -0.43
C LEU A 74 -17.50 -14.79 -1.83
N ASN A 75 -17.33 -13.82 -2.75
CA ASN A 75 -17.70 -13.96 -4.16
C ASN A 75 -16.96 -15.11 -4.84
N GLU A 76 -15.70 -15.36 -4.49
CA GLU A 76 -14.92 -16.47 -5.05
C GLU A 76 -15.42 -17.84 -4.57
N ILE A 77 -15.85 -17.94 -3.30
CA ILE A 77 -16.48 -19.14 -2.75
C ILE A 77 -17.85 -19.38 -3.40
N GLU A 78 -18.67 -18.33 -3.56
CA GLU A 78 -19.99 -18.42 -4.19
C GLU A 78 -19.86 -18.91 -5.64
N LYS A 79 -19.01 -18.28 -6.45
CA LYS A 79 -18.73 -18.74 -7.81
C LYS A 79 -18.21 -20.17 -7.84
N SER A 80 -17.26 -20.52 -6.99
CA SER A 80 -16.75 -21.90 -6.95
C SER A 80 -17.85 -22.93 -6.70
N LYS A 81 -18.82 -22.62 -5.81
CA LYS A 81 -20.00 -23.47 -5.59
C LYS A 81 -20.91 -23.54 -6.83
N GLU A 82 -21.24 -22.41 -7.43
CA GLU A 82 -22.07 -22.37 -8.66
C GLU A 82 -21.45 -23.19 -9.80
N PHE A 83 -20.13 -23.09 -10.00
CA PHE A 83 -19.42 -23.85 -11.02
C PHE A 83 -19.32 -25.34 -10.67
N ALA A 84 -19.15 -25.69 -9.39
CA ALA A 84 -19.19 -27.08 -8.93
C ALA A 84 -20.57 -27.72 -9.12
N ASP A 85 -21.65 -26.99 -8.81
CA ASP A 85 -23.03 -27.43 -9.03
C ASP A 85 -23.32 -27.60 -10.53
N ALA A 86 -22.72 -26.78 -11.39
CA ALA A 86 -22.75 -26.91 -12.85
C ALA A 86 -21.80 -27.99 -13.41
N GLY A 87 -21.05 -28.71 -12.56
CA GLY A 87 -20.11 -29.76 -12.95
C GLY A 87 -18.86 -29.28 -13.69
N LYS A 88 -18.50 -27.99 -13.57
CA LYS A 88 -17.34 -27.37 -14.22
C LYS A 88 -16.24 -27.09 -13.19
N ASP A 89 -14.99 -27.24 -13.62
CA ASP A 89 -13.83 -26.86 -12.81
C ASP A 89 -13.61 -25.34 -12.84
N TYR A 90 -13.85 -24.70 -11.69
CA TYR A 90 -13.73 -23.26 -11.50
C TYR A 90 -12.30 -22.74 -11.76
N ASP A 91 -11.27 -23.49 -11.38
CA ASP A 91 -9.89 -23.05 -11.52
C ASP A 91 -9.48 -22.99 -13.00
N ARG A 92 -9.94 -23.95 -13.80
CA ARG A 92 -9.73 -23.95 -15.26
C ARG A 92 -10.42 -22.76 -15.93
N VAL A 93 -11.68 -22.47 -15.58
CA VAL A 93 -12.42 -21.32 -16.14
C VAL A 93 -11.72 -20.01 -15.78
N LYS A 94 -11.31 -19.86 -14.51
CA LYS A 94 -10.57 -18.70 -14.05
C LYS A 94 -9.23 -18.50 -14.77
N LEU A 95 -8.55 -19.58 -15.14
CA LEU A 95 -7.31 -19.52 -15.93
C LEU A 95 -7.54 -18.99 -17.35
N LEU A 96 -8.71 -19.24 -17.96
CA LEU A 96 -9.06 -18.73 -19.28
C LEU A 96 -9.26 -17.21 -19.29
N ASP A 97 -9.75 -16.64 -18.18
CA ASP A 97 -9.92 -15.19 -18.02
C ASP A 97 -8.59 -14.45 -17.78
N VAL A 98 -7.50 -15.16 -17.49
CA VAL A 98 -6.19 -14.53 -17.28
C VAL A 98 -5.55 -14.20 -18.62
N SER A 99 -5.42 -12.91 -18.90
CA SER A 99 -4.67 -12.42 -20.08
C SER A 99 -3.20 -12.87 -20.03
N ALA A 100 -2.57 -13.05 -21.21
CA ALA A 100 -1.15 -13.42 -21.30
C ALA A 100 -0.25 -12.42 -20.54
N SER A 101 -0.55 -11.11 -20.65
CA SER A 101 0.18 -10.07 -19.92
C SER A 101 0.07 -10.23 -18.40
N ASP A 102 -1.11 -10.57 -17.88
CA ASP A 102 -1.30 -10.75 -16.45
C ASP A 102 -0.68 -12.05 -15.93
N ALA A 103 -0.64 -13.10 -16.76
CA ALA A 103 0.11 -14.31 -16.47
C ALA A 103 1.62 -14.03 -16.35
N GLU A 104 2.20 -13.28 -17.29
CA GLU A 104 3.61 -12.88 -17.26
C GLU A 104 3.94 -12.05 -16.00
N LYS A 105 3.10 -11.06 -15.67
CA LYS A 105 3.26 -10.26 -14.44
C LYS A 105 3.24 -11.14 -13.19
N LYS A 106 2.31 -12.11 -13.12
CA LYS A 106 2.23 -13.05 -11.99
C LYS A 106 3.47 -13.93 -11.90
N VAL A 107 3.98 -14.43 -13.03
CA VAL A 107 5.23 -15.22 -13.07
C VAL A 107 6.42 -14.37 -12.64
N ALA A 108 6.54 -13.14 -13.14
CA ALA A 108 7.59 -12.21 -12.75
C ALA A 108 7.53 -11.87 -11.24
N ALA A 109 6.33 -11.65 -10.69
CA ALA A 109 6.15 -11.42 -9.26
C ALA A 109 6.55 -12.64 -8.42
N LYS A 110 6.21 -13.86 -8.85
CA LYS A 110 6.67 -15.10 -8.21
C LYS A 110 8.20 -15.23 -8.25
N ARG A 111 8.82 -14.92 -9.39
CA ARG A 111 10.30 -14.90 -9.54
C ARG A 111 10.95 -13.91 -8.56
N ARG A 112 10.40 -12.69 -8.43
CA ARG A 112 10.91 -11.69 -7.48
C ARG A 112 10.80 -12.14 -6.02
N LYS A 113 9.77 -12.90 -5.66
CA LYS A 113 9.55 -13.43 -4.30
C LYS A 113 10.40 -14.66 -3.97
N LYS A 114 10.95 -15.36 -4.96
CA LYS A 114 11.72 -16.61 -4.73
C LYS A 114 13.06 -16.37 -4.01
N ASN A 115 13.67 -15.20 -4.22
CA ASN A 115 14.93 -14.86 -3.57
C ASN A 115 14.89 -13.44 -2.99
N PRO A 116 14.13 -13.22 -1.90
CA PRO A 116 14.08 -11.92 -1.24
C PRO A 116 15.44 -11.56 -0.65
N ASP A 117 15.70 -10.28 -0.47
CA ASP A 117 16.85 -9.80 0.29
C ASP A 117 16.48 -9.84 1.78
N ILE A 118 17.15 -10.72 2.54
CA ILE A 118 16.89 -10.96 3.96
C ILE A 118 17.61 -9.91 4.83
N GLY A 119 18.46 -9.08 4.22
CA GLY A 119 19.32 -8.13 4.91
C GLY A 119 20.73 -8.69 5.11
N PHE A 120 21.61 -7.83 5.62
CA PHE A 120 23.01 -8.19 5.87
C PHE A 120 23.15 -8.95 7.19
N SER A 121 23.68 -10.17 7.13
CA SER A 121 24.00 -11.02 8.27
C SER A 121 25.52 -11.06 8.52
N THR A 122 26.26 -11.71 7.61
CA THR A 122 27.71 -11.90 7.63
C THR A 122 28.31 -11.61 6.26
N PHE A 123 29.61 -11.30 6.22
CA PHE A 123 30.32 -11.11 4.95
C PHE A 123 30.41 -12.41 4.14
N GLU A 124 30.50 -13.57 4.80
CA GLU A 124 30.51 -14.89 4.15
C GLU A 124 29.19 -15.18 3.43
N GLU A 125 28.04 -14.97 4.10
CA GLU A 125 26.73 -15.19 3.47
C GLU A 125 26.48 -14.20 2.32
N ALA A 126 26.89 -12.94 2.47
CA ALA A 126 26.84 -11.96 1.40
C ALA A 126 27.73 -12.37 0.21
N GLY A 127 28.92 -12.90 0.50
CA GLY A 127 29.88 -13.40 -0.49
C GLY A 127 29.35 -14.61 -1.25
N THR A 128 28.81 -15.61 -0.56
CA THR A 128 28.23 -16.82 -1.16
C THR A 128 27.01 -16.49 -2.03
N ARG A 129 26.12 -15.59 -1.57
CA ARG A 129 24.97 -15.13 -2.36
C ARG A 129 25.41 -14.41 -3.64
N LEU A 130 26.44 -13.56 -3.55
CA LEU A 130 27.02 -12.90 -4.72
C LEU A 130 27.63 -13.92 -5.68
N TYR A 131 28.41 -14.87 -5.16
CA TYR A 131 29.02 -15.94 -5.95
C TYR A 131 27.98 -16.78 -6.70
N GLN A 132 26.94 -17.26 -6.01
CA GLN A 132 25.85 -18.02 -6.64
C GLN A 132 25.17 -17.23 -7.75
N LYS A 133 24.93 -15.93 -7.55
CA LYS A 133 24.34 -15.06 -8.58
C LYS A 133 25.26 -14.87 -9.78
N LEU A 134 26.57 -14.74 -9.56
CA LEU A 134 27.55 -14.63 -10.64
C LEU A 134 27.69 -15.95 -11.39
N ALA A 135 27.74 -17.08 -10.69
CA ALA A 135 27.79 -18.42 -11.27
C ALA A 135 26.57 -18.69 -12.17
N GLN A 136 25.37 -18.28 -11.76
CA GLN A 136 24.16 -18.39 -12.57
C GLN A 136 24.16 -17.52 -13.84
N LYS A 137 24.98 -16.45 -13.88
CA LYS A 137 25.06 -15.55 -15.05
C LYS A 137 26.08 -16.06 -16.07
N ILE A 138 27.06 -16.86 -15.65
CA ILE A 138 28.11 -17.35 -16.55
C ILE A 138 27.52 -18.41 -17.47
N GLU A 139 27.54 -18.15 -18.77
CA GLU A 139 27.20 -19.11 -19.82
C GLU A 139 28.50 -19.74 -20.35
N PRO A 140 28.76 -21.03 -20.09
CA PRO A 140 29.94 -21.71 -20.60
C PRO A 140 29.87 -21.90 -22.11
N ASP A 141 31.00 -21.69 -22.78
CA ASP A 141 31.15 -21.95 -24.20
C ASP A 141 31.67 -23.39 -24.39
N MET A 142 30.79 -24.27 -24.83
CA MET A 142 31.06 -25.70 -24.94
C MET A 142 32.02 -26.02 -26.10
N GLU A 143 31.98 -25.28 -27.22
CA GLU A 143 32.88 -25.52 -28.35
C GLU A 143 34.33 -25.20 -27.99
N ASN A 144 34.55 -24.07 -27.32
CA ASN A 144 35.87 -23.70 -26.82
C ASN A 144 36.35 -24.64 -25.71
N TYR A 145 35.43 -25.24 -24.95
CA TYR A 145 35.74 -26.25 -23.94
C TYR A 145 36.23 -27.56 -24.60
N GLU A 146 35.53 -28.06 -25.60
CA GLU A 146 35.89 -29.27 -26.34
C GLU A 146 37.22 -29.12 -27.08
N ARG A 147 37.43 -27.99 -27.76
CA ARG A 147 38.73 -27.71 -28.43
C ARG A 147 39.89 -27.72 -27.44
N ARG A 148 39.72 -27.08 -26.27
CA ARG A 148 40.74 -27.09 -25.21
C ARG A 148 40.96 -28.47 -24.60
N LYS A 149 39.89 -29.29 -24.51
CA LYS A 149 39.98 -30.67 -24.04
C LYS A 149 40.83 -31.53 -24.99
N GLU A 150 40.60 -31.40 -26.29
CA GLU A 150 41.39 -32.10 -27.31
C GLU A 150 42.86 -31.64 -27.34
N GLU A 151 43.11 -30.32 -27.27
CA GLU A 151 44.47 -29.75 -27.27
C GLU A 151 45.32 -30.18 -26.07
N MET A 152 44.73 -30.26 -24.87
CA MET A 152 45.44 -30.60 -23.63
C MET A 152 45.50 -32.10 -23.37
N GLY A 153 44.60 -32.89 -23.95
CA GLY A 153 44.44 -34.31 -23.63
C GLY A 153 43.76 -34.55 -22.27
N GLU A 154 43.14 -35.71 -22.08
CA GLU A 154 42.29 -35.97 -20.90
C GLU A 154 43.05 -35.91 -19.57
N ASP A 155 44.29 -36.41 -19.53
CA ASP A 155 45.09 -36.50 -18.30
C ASP A 155 45.51 -35.12 -17.74
N ILE A 156 45.75 -34.14 -18.62
CA ILE A 156 46.13 -32.78 -18.22
C ILE A 156 44.88 -31.92 -18.02
N PHE A 157 43.84 -32.13 -18.83
CA PHE A 157 42.61 -31.36 -18.76
C PHE A 157 41.85 -31.62 -17.45
N TYR A 158 41.79 -32.87 -16.99
CA TYR A 158 41.26 -33.24 -15.68
C TYR A 158 42.38 -33.29 -14.64
N ALA A 159 43.11 -32.19 -14.50
CA ALA A 159 44.24 -32.08 -13.58
C ALA A 159 43.84 -32.41 -12.13
N GLY A 160 44.56 -33.34 -11.52
CA GLY A 160 44.51 -33.61 -10.08
C GLY A 160 45.54 -32.79 -9.30
N MET A 161 45.64 -33.00 -7.99
CA MET A 161 46.54 -32.24 -7.12
C MET A 161 48.03 -32.34 -7.51
N ASN A 162 48.43 -33.41 -8.21
CA ASN A 162 49.81 -33.68 -8.62
C ASN A 162 50.05 -33.51 -10.14
N THR A 163 49.07 -33.03 -10.91
CA THR A 163 49.22 -32.86 -12.36
C THR A 163 49.93 -31.53 -12.65
N LEU A 164 51.11 -31.58 -13.28
CA LEU A 164 51.83 -30.38 -13.69
C LEU A 164 51.20 -29.81 -14.96
N LEU A 165 50.48 -28.69 -14.82
CA LEU A 165 49.92 -27.98 -15.97
C LEU A 165 51.05 -27.37 -16.82
N PRO A 166 50.97 -27.46 -18.16
CA PRO A 166 51.89 -26.74 -19.04
C PRO A 166 51.81 -25.24 -18.75
N GLY A 167 52.92 -24.64 -18.34
CA GLY A 167 52.97 -23.28 -17.78
C GLY A 167 52.63 -22.12 -18.72
N GLN A 168 52.02 -22.34 -19.88
CA GLN A 168 51.62 -21.28 -20.82
C GLN A 168 50.26 -21.53 -21.49
N VAL A 169 49.20 -21.70 -20.71
CA VAL A 169 47.85 -21.44 -21.23
C VAL A 169 47.65 -19.93 -21.29
N LYS A 170 47.75 -19.35 -22.48
CA LYS A 170 47.46 -17.92 -22.70
C LYS A 170 45.97 -17.75 -22.96
N ASP A 171 45.33 -16.88 -22.17
CA ASP A 171 43.93 -16.57 -22.39
C ASP A 171 43.72 -15.81 -23.71
N THR A 172 42.60 -16.12 -24.36
CA THR A 172 42.18 -15.39 -25.56
C THR A 172 41.83 -13.96 -25.19
N LYS A 173 42.13 -13.01 -26.07
CA LYS A 173 41.77 -11.59 -25.89
C LYS A 173 40.26 -11.43 -25.63
N ALA A 174 39.42 -12.18 -26.36
CA ALA A 174 37.98 -12.20 -26.17
C ALA A 174 37.56 -12.69 -24.76
N GLY A 175 38.28 -13.65 -24.17
CA GLY A 175 38.03 -14.07 -22.78
C GLY A 175 38.35 -12.98 -21.77
N ILE A 176 39.45 -12.26 -21.98
CA ILE A 176 39.87 -11.12 -21.16
C ILE A 176 38.83 -9.99 -21.26
N ASP A 177 38.39 -9.64 -22.47
CA ASP A 177 37.40 -8.59 -22.70
C ASP A 177 36.07 -8.91 -22.00
N ARG A 178 35.58 -10.16 -22.09
CA ARG A 178 34.38 -10.62 -21.35
C ARG A 178 34.53 -10.48 -19.83
N MET A 179 35.70 -10.81 -19.27
CA MET A 179 35.98 -10.64 -17.84
C MET A 179 35.98 -9.16 -17.44
N VAL A 180 36.60 -8.30 -18.25
CA VAL A 180 36.65 -6.85 -18.00
C VAL A 180 35.25 -6.24 -18.02
N ASP A 181 34.41 -6.63 -18.98
CA ASP A 181 33.02 -6.19 -19.07
C ASP A 181 32.20 -6.60 -17.84
N ASP A 182 32.33 -7.86 -17.38
CA ASP A 182 31.63 -8.29 -16.17
C ASP A 182 32.14 -7.56 -14.91
N LEU A 183 33.44 -7.26 -14.81
CA LEU A 183 33.98 -6.42 -13.72
C LEU A 183 33.42 -4.98 -13.77
N ASN A 184 33.28 -4.40 -14.96
CA ASN A 184 32.70 -3.07 -15.15
C ASN A 184 31.22 -3.04 -14.78
N GLU A 185 30.46 -4.08 -15.16
CA GLU A 185 29.09 -4.27 -14.71
C GLU A 185 28.98 -4.37 -13.18
N ARG A 186 29.88 -5.13 -12.54
CA ARG A 186 29.91 -5.26 -11.07
C ARG A 186 30.17 -3.91 -10.42
N LYS A 187 31.12 -3.11 -10.94
CA LYS A 187 31.38 -1.74 -10.48
C LYS A 187 30.15 -0.84 -10.66
N ALA A 188 29.47 -0.93 -11.81
CA ALA A 188 28.25 -0.17 -12.07
C ALA A 188 27.12 -0.53 -11.10
N LYS A 189 26.95 -1.82 -10.74
CA LYS A 189 25.96 -2.29 -9.76
C LYS A 189 26.28 -1.89 -8.31
N LYS A 190 27.57 -1.68 -7.97
CA LYS A 190 27.98 -1.22 -6.64
C LYS A 190 27.58 0.24 -6.36
N LYS A 191 27.61 1.12 -7.38
CA LYS A 191 27.25 2.55 -7.24
C LYS A 191 25.82 2.77 -6.70
N PRO A 192 24.75 2.16 -7.25
CA PRO A 192 23.39 2.33 -6.78
C PRO A 192 23.02 1.45 -5.58
N PHE A 193 23.95 0.67 -5.01
CA PHE A 193 23.65 -0.22 -3.88
C PHE A 193 23.08 0.53 -2.67
N SER A 194 23.67 1.69 -2.34
CA SER A 194 23.09 2.63 -1.39
C SER A 194 22.25 3.66 -2.13
N ARG A 195 20.93 3.44 -2.19
CA ARG A 195 20.01 4.37 -2.83
C ARG A 195 19.76 5.56 -1.90
N ARG A 196 19.95 6.78 -2.40
CA ARG A 196 19.51 7.99 -1.70
C ARG A 196 17.99 7.97 -1.59
N ARG A 197 17.48 8.17 -0.37
CA ARG A 197 16.04 8.44 -0.14
C ARG A 197 15.78 9.87 -0.63
N ALA A 198 14.66 10.08 -1.32
CA ALA A 198 14.25 11.42 -1.72
C ALA A 198 14.10 12.29 -0.47
N TYR A 199 14.57 13.54 -0.57
CA TYR A 199 14.28 14.53 0.45
C TYR A 199 12.83 14.99 0.25
N ASP A 200 12.13 15.14 1.37
CA ASP A 200 10.73 15.53 1.38
C ASP A 200 10.64 16.81 2.22
N ASP A 201 10.47 17.93 1.51
CA ASP A 201 10.46 19.30 2.02
C ASP A 201 9.32 19.55 3.02
N SER A 202 8.32 18.66 3.09
CA SER A 202 7.19 18.80 4.00
C SER A 202 7.46 18.32 5.43
N ASN A 203 8.58 17.62 5.67
CA ASN A 203 8.91 17.13 7.01
C ASN A 203 9.56 18.22 7.86
N ASP A 204 9.25 18.21 9.16
CA ASP A 204 9.90 19.08 10.13
C ASP A 204 11.41 18.80 10.19
N ILE A 205 12.20 19.86 10.02
CA ILE A 205 13.66 19.78 9.96
C ILE A 205 14.22 19.90 11.37
N ASP A 206 14.77 18.80 11.89
CA ASP A 206 15.40 18.71 13.21
C ASP A 206 16.91 18.99 13.22
N TYR A 207 17.47 19.46 12.08
CA TYR A 207 18.91 19.60 11.88
C TYR A 207 19.30 20.93 11.21
N ILE A 208 20.52 21.40 11.50
CA ILE A 208 21.09 22.62 10.91
C ILE A 208 22.02 22.28 9.73
N ASN A 209 22.72 21.13 9.75
CA ASN A 209 23.65 20.70 8.71
C ASN A 209 23.46 19.23 8.30
N GLU A 210 24.02 18.81 7.15
CA GLU A 210 23.87 17.43 6.65
C GLU A 210 24.50 16.38 7.58
N GLY A 211 25.60 16.74 8.26
CA GLY A 211 26.23 15.86 9.26
C GLY A 211 25.29 15.54 10.41
N ASN A 212 24.59 16.56 10.92
CA ASN A 212 23.60 16.48 11.97
C ASN A 212 22.38 15.68 11.49
N ALA A 213 21.89 15.92 10.26
CA ALA A 213 20.81 15.12 9.67
C ALA A 213 21.13 13.61 9.62
N ARG A 214 22.39 13.27 9.29
CA ARG A 214 22.85 11.87 9.28
C ARG A 214 22.96 11.30 10.70
N CYS A 215 23.37 12.11 11.67
CA CYS A 215 23.42 11.74 13.09
C CYS A 215 22.01 11.51 13.66
N ASN A 216 21.09 12.47 13.51
CA ASN A 216 19.69 12.37 13.91
C ASN A 216 19.03 11.14 13.27
N ARG A 217 19.24 10.91 11.97
CA ARG A 217 18.75 9.69 11.29
C ARG A 217 19.36 8.40 11.87
N LYS A 218 20.59 8.43 12.39
CA LYS A 218 21.19 7.29 13.08
C LYS A 218 20.53 7.10 14.45
N LEU A 219 20.37 8.16 15.23
CA LEU A 219 19.69 8.14 16.53
C LEU A 219 18.26 7.62 16.41
N GLU A 220 17.49 8.09 15.43
CA GLU A 220 16.12 7.64 15.20
C GLU A 220 16.03 6.13 14.93
N LYS A 221 17.01 5.55 14.22
CA LYS A 221 17.03 4.09 13.96
C LYS A 221 17.23 3.25 15.22
N PHE A 222 18.00 3.74 16.19
CA PHE A 222 18.34 2.99 17.41
C PHE A 222 17.38 3.31 18.55
N TYR A 223 17.03 4.58 18.73
CA TYR A 223 16.27 5.08 19.87
C TYR A 223 14.81 5.40 19.56
N GLY A 224 14.43 5.62 18.30
CA GLY A 224 13.07 6.03 17.93
C GLY A 224 11.98 5.05 18.40
N GLN A 225 12.29 3.75 18.47
CA GLN A 225 11.38 2.75 19.02
C GLN A 225 11.12 2.95 20.53
N TYR A 226 12.14 3.40 21.28
CA TYR A 226 12.07 3.59 22.73
C TYR A 226 11.58 5.00 23.11
N THR A 227 11.80 6.00 22.24
CA THR A 227 11.42 7.40 22.47
C THR A 227 10.11 7.80 21.80
N ALA A 228 9.38 6.85 21.21
CA ALA A 228 8.13 7.10 20.50
C ALA A 228 7.08 7.80 21.37
N GLU A 229 6.96 7.43 22.65
CA GLU A 229 6.03 8.06 23.59
C GLU A 229 6.42 9.51 23.90
N ILE A 230 7.72 9.76 24.13
CA ILE A 230 8.25 11.10 24.37
C ILE A 230 7.98 12.01 23.16
N LYS A 231 8.18 11.49 21.95
CA LYS A 231 7.92 12.21 20.70
C LYS A 231 6.44 12.56 20.57
N GLN A 232 5.54 11.61 20.83
CA GLN A 232 4.10 11.89 20.81
C GLN A 232 3.68 12.92 21.87
N ASN A 233 4.27 12.89 23.05
CA ASN A 233 3.96 13.86 24.10
C ASN A 233 4.44 15.27 23.71
N LEU A 234 5.59 15.40 23.05
CA LEU A 234 6.05 16.67 22.48
C LEU A 234 5.08 17.19 21.41
N GLU A 235 4.64 16.33 20.50
CA GLU A 235 3.65 16.67 19.45
C GLU A 235 2.28 17.04 20.04
N ARG A 236 1.92 16.51 21.22
CA ARG A 236 0.69 16.84 21.97
C ARG A 236 0.83 18.07 22.88
N GLY A 237 1.96 18.79 22.82
CA GLY A 237 2.16 20.01 23.60
C GLY A 237 2.61 19.74 25.04
N THR A 238 3.36 18.66 25.28
CA THR A 238 3.92 18.27 26.59
C THR A 238 2.91 18.00 27.70
N ALA A 239 1.62 17.90 27.35
CA ALA A 239 0.60 17.42 28.25
C ALA A 239 0.79 15.91 28.46
N VAL A 240 1.03 15.52 29.72
CA VAL A 240 0.98 14.12 30.17
C VAL A 240 -0.48 13.67 30.24
#